data_AF-A0A535F126-F1
#
_entry.id   AF-A0A535F126-F1
#
_cell.length_a   1.000
_cell.length_b   1.000
_cell.length_c   1.000
_cell.angle_alpha   90.00
_cell.angle_beta   90.00
_cell.angle_gamma   90.00
#
_symmetry.space_group_name_H-M   'P 1'
#
loop_
_entity.id
_entity.type
_entity.pdbx_description
1 polymer ?
#
loop_
_entity_poly.entity_id
_entity_poly.type
_entity_poly.pdbx_seq_one_letter_code
_entity_poly.pdbx_strand_id
1 'polypeptide(L)'
;MGAIPSLSERDIRRLVSEQSFKRGEGYFDEGLVSNERQRGNELLAQCLGGEMYHITITFDEEGVDVTDCTCPLGGSCKHVVAVLLTWLHKPERFVVRPS
;
A
#
# COMPACT_ATOMS: atom_id res chain seq x y z
N MET A 1 -0.67 20.32 -3.40
CA MET A 1 -0.46 19.31 -2.35
C MET A 1 -1.63 18.36 -2.43
N GLY A 2 -1.50 17.26 -3.16
CA GLY A 2 -2.59 16.28 -3.23
C GLY A 2 -2.71 15.60 -1.87
N ALA A 3 -3.83 15.81 -1.20
CA ALA A 3 -4.16 15.05 0.00
C ALA A 3 -4.65 13.67 -0.45
N ILE A 4 -4.06 12.61 0.09
CA ILE A 4 -4.61 11.26 -0.08
C ILE A 4 -5.98 11.23 0.63
N PRO A 5 -7.07 10.80 -0.04
CA PRO A 5 -8.39 10.74 0.58
C PRO A 5 -8.41 9.74 1.74
N SER A 6 -9.47 9.80 2.56
CA SER A 6 -9.66 8.81 3.63
C SER A 6 -9.82 7.41 3.04
N LEU A 7 -8.96 6.49 3.46
CA LEU A 7 -9.03 5.08 3.09
C LEU A 7 -9.74 4.30 4.21
N SER A 8 -10.54 3.29 3.85
CA SER A 8 -11.07 2.30 4.81
C SER A 8 -10.63 0.88 4.48
N GLU A 9 -10.65 -0.01 5.46
CA GLU A 9 -10.36 -1.43 5.24
C GLU A 9 -11.30 -2.06 4.20
N ARG A 10 -12.56 -1.61 4.15
CA ARG A 10 -13.53 -2.08 3.16
C ARG A 10 -13.08 -1.75 1.73
N ASP A 11 -12.45 -0.60 1.54
CA ASP A 11 -11.95 -0.20 0.22
C ASP A 11 -10.77 -1.09 -0.18
N ILE A 12 -9.85 -1.36 0.76
CA ILE A 12 -8.74 -2.30 0.54
C ILE A 12 -9.26 -3.70 0.17
N ARG A 13 -10.28 -4.21 0.88
CA ARG A 13 -10.90 -5.51 0.59
C ARG A 13 -11.58 -5.58 -0.79
N ARG A 14 -11.95 -4.45 -1.39
CA ARG A 14 -12.53 -4.40 -2.75
C ARG A 14 -11.48 -4.42 -3.86
N LEU A 15 -10.24 -3.99 -3.55
CA LEU A 15 -9.13 -3.94 -4.52
C LEU A 15 -8.49 -5.32 -4.78
N VAL A 16 -8.61 -6.23 -3.82
CA VAL A 16 -7.89 -7.52 -3.85
C VAL A 16 -8.81 -8.69 -3.54
N SER A 17 -8.34 -9.90 -3.82
CA SER A 17 -9.02 -11.12 -3.35
C SER A 17 -8.93 -11.26 -1.83
N GLU A 18 -9.90 -11.96 -1.22
CA GLU A 18 -9.89 -12.24 0.22
C GLU A 18 -8.60 -12.98 0.66
N GLN A 19 -8.07 -13.86 -0.19
CA GLN A 19 -6.83 -14.57 0.08
C GLN A 19 -5.61 -13.64 0.08
N SER A 20 -5.51 -12.71 -0.89
CA SER A 20 -4.47 -11.68 -0.90
C SER A 20 -4.58 -10.79 0.33
N PHE A 21 -5.80 -10.43 0.73
CA PHE A 21 -6.07 -9.61 1.90
C PHE A 21 -5.55 -10.26 3.19
N LYS A 22 -5.99 -11.49 3.47
CA LYS A 22 -5.56 -12.24 4.68
C LYS A 22 -4.05 -12.39 4.78
N ARG A 23 -3.37 -12.62 3.65
CA ARG A 23 -1.91 -12.70 3.62
C ARG A 23 -1.27 -11.32 3.84
N GLY A 24 -1.87 -10.26 3.32
CA GLY A 24 -1.42 -8.90 3.51
C GLY A 24 -1.51 -8.44 4.96
N GLU A 25 -2.55 -8.83 5.68
CA GLU A 25 -2.68 -8.61 7.14
C GLU A 25 -1.46 -9.19 7.87
N GLY A 26 -1.11 -10.46 7.61
CA GLY A 26 0.08 -11.06 8.20
C GLY A 26 1.38 -10.30 7.90
N TYR A 27 1.55 -9.80 6.68
CA TYR A 27 2.74 -9.03 6.30
C TYR A 27 2.79 -7.66 6.98
N PHE A 28 1.64 -7.04 7.20
CA PHE A 28 1.52 -5.81 7.98
C PHE A 28 1.86 -6.06 9.45
N ASP A 29 1.31 -7.12 10.05
CA ASP A 29 1.53 -7.49 11.46
C ASP A 29 2.99 -7.86 11.73
N GLU A 30 3.63 -8.57 10.81
CA GLU A 30 5.06 -8.91 10.85
C GLU A 30 5.97 -7.70 10.59
N GLY A 31 5.42 -6.55 10.19
CA GLY A 31 6.17 -5.32 9.96
C GLY A 31 7.11 -5.39 8.75
N LEU A 32 6.73 -6.14 7.71
CA LEU A 32 7.57 -6.39 6.53
C LEU A 32 7.60 -5.23 5.52
N VAL A 33 6.85 -4.16 5.80
CA VAL A 33 6.85 -2.93 5.00
C VAL A 33 7.93 -1.98 5.50
N SER A 34 8.68 -1.40 4.56
CA SER A 34 9.75 -0.45 4.82
C SER A 34 9.86 0.62 3.73
N ASN A 35 10.67 1.64 4.00
CA ASN A 35 10.93 2.73 3.06
C ASN A 35 9.67 3.47 2.60
N GLU A 36 8.74 3.67 3.54
CA GLU A 36 7.44 4.28 3.34
C GLU A 36 7.57 5.79 3.06
N ARG A 37 7.08 6.19 1.89
CA ARG A 37 7.18 7.57 1.40
C ARG A 37 5.85 7.99 0.82
N GLN A 38 5.48 9.23 1.06
CA GLN A 38 4.37 9.87 0.39
C GLN A 38 4.91 10.95 -0.56
N ARG A 39 4.44 10.95 -1.81
CA ARG A 39 4.72 11.99 -2.82
C ARG A 39 3.40 12.48 -3.40
N GLY A 40 2.89 13.59 -2.89
CA GLY A 40 1.56 14.09 -3.28
C GLY A 40 0.47 13.05 -2.98
N ASN A 41 -0.22 12.61 -4.04
CA ASN A 41 -1.25 11.58 -4.02
C ASN A 41 -0.71 10.16 -4.22
N GLU A 42 0.61 9.95 -4.11
CA GLU A 42 1.22 8.63 -4.27
C GLU A 42 1.85 8.14 -2.97
N LEU A 43 1.69 6.85 -2.70
CA LEU A 43 2.46 6.11 -1.70
C LEU A 43 3.47 5.22 -2.41
N LEU A 44 4.72 5.30 -1.94
CA LEU A 44 5.80 4.42 -2.36
C LEU A 44 6.33 3.67 -1.14
N ALA A 45 6.51 2.37 -1.28
CA ALA A 45 7.04 1.55 -0.21
C ALA A 45 7.76 0.32 -0.77
N GLN A 46 8.47 -0.37 0.11
CA GLN A 46 9.06 -1.67 -0.14
C GLN A 46 8.43 -2.70 0.81
N CYS A 47 8.26 -3.93 0.33
CA CYS A 47 7.71 -5.02 1.13
C CYS A 47 8.58 -6.26 0.98
N LEU A 48 9.03 -6.83 2.10
CA LEU A 48 9.87 -8.02 2.12
C LEU A 48 9.01 -9.27 1.93
N GLY A 49 9.22 -9.98 0.82
CA GLY A 49 8.64 -11.29 0.55
C GLY A 49 9.72 -12.33 0.29
N GLY A 50 9.63 -13.05 -0.83
CA GLY A 50 10.74 -13.87 -1.31
C GLY A 50 11.97 -13.03 -1.69
N GLU A 51 11.74 -11.76 -2.02
CA GLU A 51 12.74 -10.73 -2.29
C GLU A 51 12.13 -9.36 -1.90
N MET A 52 12.87 -8.28 -2.16
CA MET A 52 12.39 -6.92 -1.93
C MET A 52 11.53 -6.45 -3.11
N TYR A 53 10.21 -6.34 -2.89
CA TYR A 53 9.30 -5.80 -3.90
C TYR A 53 9.06 -4.31 -3.68
N HIS A 54 8.95 -3.56 -4.79
CA HIS A 54 8.59 -2.15 -4.79
C HIS A 54 7.09 -2.02 -5.05
N ILE A 55 6.46 -1.10 -4.33
CA ILE A 55 5.03 -0.86 -4.38
C ILE A 55 4.81 0.63 -4.64
N THR A 56 3.95 0.93 -5.60
CA THR A 56 3.46 2.27 -5.89
C THR A 56 1.94 2.25 -5.87
N ILE A 57 1.35 3.18 -5.15
CA ILE A 57 -0.10 3.32 -5.04
C ILE A 57 -0.46 4.78 -5.30
N THR A 58 -1.24 5.02 -6.34
CA THR A 58 -1.71 6.34 -6.74
C THR A 58 -3.17 6.48 -6.35
N PHE A 59 -3.52 7.62 -5.77
CA PHE A 59 -4.86 7.95 -5.31
C PHE A 59 -5.48 9.06 -6.15
N ASP A 60 -6.80 9.03 -6.31
CA ASP A 60 -7.59 10.12 -6.90
C ASP A 60 -8.57 10.69 -5.87
N GLU A 61 -9.60 11.41 -6.31
CA GLU A 61 -10.62 11.98 -5.42
C GLU A 61 -11.58 10.92 -4.84
N GLU A 62 -11.70 9.75 -5.48
CA GLU A 62 -12.61 8.66 -5.10
C GLU A 62 -11.94 7.59 -4.24
N GLY A 63 -10.61 7.47 -4.28
CA GLY A 63 -9.85 6.55 -3.45
C GLY A 63 -8.55 6.09 -4.10
N VAL A 64 -8.32 4.78 -4.10
CA VAL A 64 -7.17 4.16 -4.78
C VAL A 64 -7.50 4.03 -6.26
N ASP A 65 -6.71 4.68 -7.10
CA ASP A 65 -6.86 4.66 -8.57
C ASP A 65 -6.01 3.54 -9.18
N VAL A 66 -4.68 3.63 -9.00
CA VAL A 66 -3.73 2.66 -9.56
C VAL A 66 -2.87 2.05 -8.47
N THR A 67 -2.71 0.73 -8.54
CA THR A 67 -1.78 -0.03 -7.71
C THR A 67 -0.79 -0.77 -8.60
N ASP A 68 0.49 -0.64 -8.29
CA ASP A 68 1.55 -1.40 -8.93
C ASP A 68 2.44 -2.06 -7.88
N CYS A 69 2.89 -3.27 -8.20
CA CYS A 69 3.86 -3.99 -7.38
C CYS A 69 4.75 -4.82 -8.28
N THR A 70 6.06 -4.76 -8.06
CA THR A 70 7.06 -5.47 -8.88
C THR A 70 7.06 -6.99 -8.67
N CYS A 71 6.12 -7.53 -7.88
CA CYS A 71 5.97 -8.97 -7.70
C CYS A 71 5.25 -9.62 -8.90
N PRO A 72 5.38 -10.95 -9.10
CA PRO A 72 4.76 -11.62 -10.24
C PRO A 72 3.23 -11.49 -10.36
N LEU A 73 2.55 -11.16 -9.25
CA LEU A 73 1.09 -10.99 -9.21
C LEU A 73 0.64 -9.55 -9.56
N GLY A 74 1.52 -8.55 -9.44
CA GLY A 74 1.20 -7.15 -9.73
C GLY A 74 0.34 -6.45 -8.66
N GLY A 75 -0.49 -5.51 -9.11
CA GLY A 75 -1.20 -4.51 -8.28
C GLY A 75 -2.23 -5.03 -7.27
N SER A 76 -2.78 -6.24 -7.44
CA SER A 76 -3.79 -6.80 -6.53
C SER A 76 -3.23 -7.85 -5.56
N CYS A 77 -1.97 -7.69 -5.18
CA CYS A 77 -1.24 -8.63 -4.33
C CYS A 77 -1.27 -8.28 -2.84
N LYS A 78 -0.87 -9.25 -2.01
CA LYS A 78 -0.70 -9.07 -0.55
C LYS A 78 0.27 -7.95 -0.15
N HIS A 79 1.25 -7.60 -0.98
CA HIS A 79 2.21 -6.54 -0.66
C HIS A 79 1.54 -5.16 -0.72
N VAL A 80 0.68 -4.95 -1.72
CA VAL A 80 -0.15 -3.74 -1.82
C VAL A 80 -1.07 -3.62 -0.61
N VAL A 81 -1.70 -4.73 -0.19
CA VAL A 81 -2.51 -4.76 1.04
C VAL A 81 -1.69 -4.36 2.25
N ALA A 82 -0.50 -4.93 2.44
CA ALA A 82 0.34 -4.61 3.59
C ALA A 82 0.71 -3.12 3.64
N VAL A 83 0.99 -2.50 2.48
CA VAL A 83 1.27 -1.05 2.38
C VAL A 83 0.03 -0.23 2.69
N LEU A 84 -1.14 -0.59 2.15
CA LEU A 84 -2.41 0.10 2.41
C LEU A 84 -2.84 0.01 3.88
N LEU A 85 -2.66 -1.15 4.52
CA LEU A 85 -2.90 -1.32 5.96
C LEU A 85 -1.90 -0.50 6.79
N THR A 86 -0.63 -0.44 6.36
CA THR A 86 0.37 0.42 7.01
C THR A 86 -0.05 1.88 6.94
N TRP A 87 -0.52 2.35 5.79
CA TRP A 87 -1.04 3.71 5.64
C TRP A 87 -2.28 3.96 6.49
N LEU A 88 -3.23 3.00 6.51
CA LEU A 88 -4.48 3.12 7.24
C LEU A 88 -4.26 3.22 8.76
N HIS A 89 -3.37 2.40 9.32
CA HIS A 89 -3.18 2.28 10.77
C HIS A 89 -2.00 3.07 11.31
N LYS A 90 -0.98 3.34 10.48
CA LYS A 90 0.28 3.98 10.88
C LYS A 90 0.74 5.00 9.81
N PRO A 91 -0.11 5.97 9.41
CA PRO A 91 0.24 6.94 8.38
C PRO A 91 1.51 7.74 8.70
N GLU A 92 1.83 7.92 9.99
CA GLU A 92 3.03 8.60 10.47
C GLU A 92 4.35 7.94 10.06
N ARG A 93 4.33 6.66 9.65
CA ARG A 93 5.52 5.97 9.09
C ARG A 93 5.90 6.52 7.72
N PHE A 94 4.95 7.09 6.97
CA PHE A 94 5.20 7.59 5.63
C PHE A 94 5.84 8.96 5.67
N VAL A 95 7.10 9.03 5.24
CA VAL A 95 7.81 10.30 5.18
C VAL A 95 7.36 11.07 3.93
N VAL A 96 6.74 12.23 4.13
CA VAL A 96 6.36 13.13 3.05
C VAL A 96 7.62 13.66 2.36
N ARG A 97 7.70 13.45 1.04
CA ARG A 97 8.78 13.97 0.20
C ARG A 97 8.19 14.96 -0.80
N PRO A 98 8.85 16.12 -1.02
CA PRO A 98 8.46 17.00 -2.11
C PRO A 98 8.62 16.24 -3.45
N SER A 99 7.66 16.47 -4.35
CA SER A 99 7.67 16.01 -5.73
C SER A 99 8.78 16.69 -6.52
#